data_AF-A0A9Q3D8K4-F1
#
_entry.id   AF-A0A9Q3D8K4-F1
#
_cell.length_a   1.000
_cell.length_b   1.000
_cell.length_c   1.000
_cell.angle_alpha   90.00
_cell.angle_beta   90.00
_cell.angle_gamma   90.00
#
_symmetry.space_group_name_H-M   'P 1'
#
loop_
_entity.id
_entity.type
_entity.pdbx_description
1 polymer ?
#
loop_
_entity_poly.entity_id
_entity_poly.type
_entity_poly.pdbx_seq_one_letter_code
_entity_poly.pdbx_strand_id
1 'polypeptide(L)'
;MPPSYPALFSFTSKQKLIQLPSGSDLPMIQTPLLPHQKNRLAFLWDQEIPNGKSPRNLLATPPGSTFNSRHIITNKFVSSFKSLLTNNPLGELLAYDMGLGRAIQAIALIGTSKERLITNPHCSMPTIIICPSSLVTNWKSEILKHAQAGVPQAKIYHGPTHHSLSKAGILKCDIIITS
;
A
#
# COMPACT_ATOMS: atom_id res chain seq x y z
N MET A 1 20.73 -10.58 -31.86
CA MET A 1 19.45 -9.89 -31.68
C MET A 1 18.78 -10.47 -30.45
N PRO A 2 18.45 -9.67 -29.41
CA PRO A 2 17.74 -10.20 -28.25
C PRO A 2 16.29 -10.52 -28.65
N PRO A 3 15.67 -11.56 -28.08
CA PRO A 3 14.31 -11.94 -28.41
C PRO A 3 13.33 -10.84 -27.99
N SER A 4 12.43 -10.46 -28.89
CA SER A 4 11.33 -9.53 -28.63
C SER A 4 10.32 -10.20 -27.70
N TYR A 5 10.27 -9.75 -26.44
CA TYR A 5 9.23 -10.19 -25.51
C TYR A 5 7.87 -9.62 -25.95
N PRO A 6 6.81 -10.43 -26.03
CA PRO A 6 5.46 -9.89 -26.18
C PRO A 6 5.16 -9.00 -24.98
N ALA A 7 4.52 -7.85 -25.22
CA ALA A 7 4.17 -6.87 -24.19
C ALA A 7 3.17 -7.49 -23.20
N LEU A 8 3.69 -8.24 -22.20
CA LEU A 8 2.93 -8.79 -21.07
C LEU A 8 2.27 -7.70 -20.21
N PHE A 9 2.63 -6.44 -20.46
CA PHE A 9 1.99 -5.27 -19.91
C PHE A 9 1.76 -4.25 -21.02
N SER A 10 0.76 -4.48 -21.86
CA SER A 10 0.11 -3.35 -22.54
C SER A 10 -0.65 -2.55 -21.48
N PHE A 11 0.05 -1.64 -20.81
CA PHE A 11 -0.59 -0.45 -20.23
C PHE A 11 -1.07 0.47 -21.37
N THR A 12 -1.85 -0.07 -22.30
CA THR A 12 -2.65 0.70 -23.25
C THR A 12 -3.82 1.27 -22.48
N SER A 13 -3.51 2.30 -21.69
CA SER A 13 -4.21 3.58 -21.77
C SER A 13 -3.71 4.46 -20.64
N LYS A 14 -2.88 5.45 -20.99
CA LYS A 14 -2.81 6.71 -20.23
C LYS A 14 -4.21 7.23 -19.87
N GLN A 15 -5.24 6.89 -20.64
CA GLN A 15 -6.65 7.24 -20.43
C GLN A 15 -7.35 6.45 -19.31
N LYS A 16 -6.95 5.21 -19.00
CA LYS A 16 -7.62 4.36 -17.98
C LYS A 16 -7.10 4.66 -16.57
N LEU A 17 -5.88 5.17 -16.47
CA LEU A 17 -5.29 5.68 -15.23
C LEU A 17 -5.93 7.01 -14.77
N ILE A 18 -6.54 7.78 -15.68
CA ILE A 18 -7.24 9.04 -15.38
C ILE A 18 -8.58 8.79 -14.66
N GLN A 19 -9.13 7.57 -14.74
CA GLN A 19 -10.44 7.19 -14.19
C GLN A 19 -10.38 6.34 -12.92
N LEU A 20 -9.20 6.04 -12.39
CA LEU A 20 -9.13 5.60 -11.00
C LEU A 20 -9.58 6.79 -10.14
N PRO A 21 -10.26 6.57 -8.99
CA PRO A 21 -10.56 7.65 -8.07
C PRO A 21 -9.22 8.28 -7.67
N SER A 22 -8.82 9.29 -8.42
CA SER A 22 -7.74 10.19 -8.09
C SER A 22 -8.16 10.71 -6.73
N GLY A 23 -7.43 10.32 -5.68
CA GLY A 23 -7.61 10.84 -4.32
C GLY A 23 -7.27 12.33 -4.24
N SER A 24 -7.78 13.13 -5.17
CA SER A 24 -7.65 14.57 -5.25
C SER A 24 -8.39 15.27 -4.12
N ASP A 25 -9.33 14.58 -3.47
CA ASP A 25 -10.20 15.15 -2.44
C ASP A 25 -10.08 14.37 -1.13
N LEU A 26 -8.85 14.08 -0.67
CA LEU A 26 -8.66 13.49 0.66
C LEU A 26 -8.73 14.61 1.70
N PRO A 27 -9.83 14.76 2.47
CA PRO A 27 -9.93 15.78 3.51
C PRO A 27 -8.75 15.71 4.48
N MET A 28 -8.17 14.53 4.74
CA MET A 28 -7.06 14.40 5.68
C MET A 28 -5.73 14.99 5.20
N ILE A 29 -5.49 15.13 3.89
CA ILE A 29 -4.19 15.52 3.34
C ILE A 29 -4.24 16.97 2.88
N GLN A 30 -3.35 17.80 3.44
CA GLN A 30 -3.27 19.23 3.10
C GLN A 30 -2.48 19.45 1.80
N THR A 31 -1.43 18.65 1.56
CA THR A 31 -0.53 18.88 0.42
C THR A 31 -1.02 18.22 -0.86
N PRO A 32 -1.03 18.93 -2.00
CA PRO A 32 -1.47 18.35 -3.26
C PRO A 32 -0.48 17.29 -3.75
N LEU A 33 -0.99 16.09 -4.05
CA LEU A 33 -0.20 14.99 -4.61
C LEU A 33 0.14 15.24 -6.09
N LEU A 34 1.37 14.89 -6.48
CA LEU A 34 1.80 14.93 -7.88
C LEU A 34 1.09 13.82 -8.71
N PRO A 35 0.95 13.96 -10.03
CA PRO A 35 0.21 13.00 -10.86
C PRO A 35 0.69 11.55 -10.72
N HIS A 36 2.01 11.32 -10.67
CA HIS A 36 2.56 9.98 -10.48
C HIS A 36 2.26 9.41 -9.09
N GLN A 37 2.20 10.27 -8.07
CA GLN A 37 1.87 9.87 -6.69
C GLN A 37 0.38 9.48 -6.60
N LYS A 38 -0.50 10.20 -7.29
CA LYS A 38 -1.94 9.86 -7.38
C LYS A 38 -2.16 8.52 -8.05
N ASN A 39 -1.50 8.28 -9.19
CA ASN A 39 -1.58 7.00 -9.89
C ASN A 39 -1.11 5.85 -8.99
N ARG A 40 -0.03 6.08 -8.23
CA ARG A 40 0.51 5.09 -7.32
C ARG A 40 -0.41 4.83 -6.13
N LEU A 41 -0.95 5.87 -5.53
CA LEU A 41 -1.93 5.77 -4.46
C LEU A 41 -3.14 4.93 -4.89
N ALA A 42 -3.68 5.19 -6.09
CA ALA A 42 -4.80 4.42 -6.62
C ALA A 42 -4.47 2.94 -6.82
N PHE A 43 -3.24 2.64 -7.25
CA PHE A 43 -2.78 1.26 -7.35
C PHE A 43 -2.68 0.60 -5.97
N LEU A 44 -2.05 1.27 -5.00
CA LEU A 44 -1.90 0.76 -3.62
C LEU A 44 -3.26 0.51 -2.96
N TRP A 45 -4.18 1.45 -3.11
CA TRP A 45 -5.55 1.35 -2.64
C TRP A 45 -6.24 0.07 -3.12
N ASP A 46 -6.08 -0.23 -4.40
CA ASP A 46 -6.68 -1.40 -5.02
C ASP A 46 -5.99 -2.71 -4.57
N GLN A 47 -4.73 -2.65 -4.12
CA GLN A 47 -4.03 -3.79 -3.51
C GLN A 47 -4.44 -4.05 -2.04
N GLU A 48 -4.99 -3.05 -1.33
CA GLU A 48 -5.49 -3.22 0.04
C GLU A 48 -6.93 -3.81 0.10
N ILE A 49 -7.68 -3.79 -1.00
CA ILE A 49 -9.07 -4.27 -1.04
C ILE A 49 -9.12 -5.75 -1.46
N PRO A 50 -9.63 -6.71 -0.67
CA PRO A 50 -9.68 -8.13 -1.06
C PRO A 50 -10.21 -8.42 -2.48
N ASN A 51 -11.17 -7.62 -2.97
CA ASN A 51 -11.76 -7.72 -4.30
C ASN A 51 -11.28 -6.63 -5.29
N GLY A 52 -10.03 -6.15 -5.13
CA GLY A 52 -9.45 -5.13 -6.01
C GLY A 52 -9.42 -5.57 -7.49
N LYS A 53 -9.47 -4.59 -8.40
CA LYS A 53 -9.53 -4.79 -9.85
C LYS A 53 -8.16 -4.93 -10.50
N SER A 54 -7.09 -4.66 -9.76
CA SER A 54 -5.72 -4.65 -10.24
C SER A 54 -5.29 -6.06 -10.60
N PRO A 55 -4.44 -6.22 -11.62
CA PRO A 55 -3.89 -7.51 -11.98
C PRO A 55 -2.93 -7.97 -10.88
N ARG A 56 -3.49 -8.61 -9.84
CA ARG A 56 -2.70 -9.21 -8.75
C ARG A 56 -1.93 -10.43 -9.20
N ASN A 57 -2.48 -11.09 -10.20
CA ASN A 57 -1.92 -12.30 -10.78
C ASN A 57 -1.39 -11.97 -12.17
N LEU A 58 -0.06 -11.89 -12.27
CA LEU A 58 0.65 -11.91 -13.56
C LEU A 58 0.36 -13.23 -14.31
N LEU A 59 -0.03 -14.26 -13.56
CA LEU A 59 -0.41 -15.59 -14.03
C LEU A 59 -1.91 -15.77 -13.87
N ALA A 60 -2.69 -15.27 -14.83
CA ALA A 60 -4.10 -15.62 -14.95
C ALA A 60 -4.23 -16.91 -15.77
N THR A 61 -4.86 -17.94 -15.20
CA THR A 61 -5.18 -19.15 -15.95
C THR A 61 -6.60 -19.02 -16.51
N PRO A 62 -6.83 -19.26 -17.82
CA PRO A 62 -8.17 -19.36 -18.36
C PRO A 62 -8.99 -20.41 -17.58
N PRO A 63 -10.28 -20.17 -17.32
CA PRO A 63 -11.16 -21.16 -16.70
C PRO A 63 -11.10 -22.47 -17.47
N GLY A 64 -10.78 -23.58 -16.79
CA GLY A 64 -10.69 -24.92 -17.41
C GLY A 64 -9.31 -25.34 -17.91
N SER A 65 -8.28 -24.48 -17.81
CA SER A 65 -6.90 -24.86 -18.14
C SER A 65 -6.15 -25.45 -16.95
N THR A 66 -5.53 -26.62 -17.12
CA THR A 66 -4.56 -27.18 -16.18
C THR A 66 -3.17 -26.69 -16.56
N PHE A 67 -2.61 -25.76 -15.79
CA PHE A 67 -1.24 -25.29 -16.02
C PHE A 67 -0.25 -26.23 -15.32
N ASN A 68 0.48 -27.01 -16.11
CA ASN A 68 1.61 -27.79 -15.61
C ASN A 68 2.85 -26.89 -15.61
N SER A 69 3.13 -26.25 -14.48
CA SER A 69 4.32 -25.42 -14.33
C SER A 69 5.50 -26.29 -13.88
N ARG A 70 6.63 -26.18 -14.57
CA ARG A 70 7.88 -26.85 -14.17
C ARG A 70 8.77 -25.83 -13.49
N HIS A 71 9.15 -26.09 -12.25
CA HIS A 71 10.15 -25.28 -11.57
C HIS A 71 11.52 -25.50 -12.23
N ILE A 72 12.08 -24.46 -12.86
CA ILE A 72 13.27 -24.58 -13.72
C ILE A 72 14.49 -25.13 -12.95
N ILE A 73 14.64 -24.75 -11.68
CA ILE A 73 15.82 -25.13 -10.87
C ILE A 73 15.69 -26.54 -10.28
N THR A 74 14.49 -26.94 -9.86
CA THR A 74 14.30 -28.24 -9.17
C THR A 74 13.69 -29.30 -10.07
N ASN A 75 13.33 -28.93 -11.30
CA ASN A 75 12.64 -29.75 -12.29
C ASN A 75 11.30 -30.35 -11.80
N LYS A 76 10.76 -29.85 -10.68
CA LYS A 76 9.51 -30.33 -10.09
C LYS A 76 8.32 -29.79 -10.88
N PHE A 77 7.39 -30.68 -11.19
CA PHE A 77 6.10 -30.30 -11.78
C PHE A 77 5.13 -29.87 -10.69
N VAL A 78 4.48 -28.73 -10.91
CA VAL A 78 3.42 -28.18 -10.08
C VAL A 78 2.18 -28.10 -10.96
N SER A 79 1.24 -29.01 -10.75
CA SER A 79 -0.03 -29.11 -11.50
C SER A 79 -1.17 -28.27 -10.90
N SER A 80 -0.97 -27.72 -9.69
CA SER A 80 -2.01 -27.08 -8.88
C SER A 80 -1.63 -25.65 -8.45
N PHE A 81 -0.98 -24.90 -9.35
CA PHE A 81 -0.63 -23.48 -9.12
C PHE A 81 -1.86 -22.59 -8.80
N LYS A 82 -3.06 -23.03 -9.21
CA LYS A 82 -4.34 -22.36 -8.95
C LYS A 82 -4.62 -22.10 -7.47
N SER A 83 -4.24 -23.01 -6.56
CA SER A 83 -4.49 -22.84 -5.11
C SER A 83 -3.55 -21.84 -4.43
N LEU A 84 -2.39 -21.54 -5.03
CA LEU A 84 -1.45 -20.56 -4.48
C LEU A 84 -1.86 -19.12 -4.85
N LEU A 85 -2.58 -18.96 -5.95
CA LEU A 85 -3.04 -17.66 -6.49
C LEU A 85 -4.37 -17.16 -5.88
N THR A 86 -5.05 -17.97 -5.07
CA THR A 86 -6.35 -17.61 -4.47
C THR A 86 -6.20 -16.79 -3.19
N ASN A 87 -5.05 -16.90 -2.51
CA ASN A 87 -4.74 -16.17 -1.29
C ASN A 87 -3.67 -15.12 -1.59
N ASN A 88 -4.03 -14.12 -2.40
CA ASN A 88 -3.11 -13.04 -2.69
C ASN A 88 -2.89 -12.20 -1.43
N PRO A 89 -1.63 -12.03 -0.99
CA PRO A 89 -1.34 -11.14 0.11
C PRO A 89 -1.82 -9.73 -0.24
N LEU A 90 -2.44 -9.05 0.72
CA LEU A 90 -2.81 -7.66 0.58
C LEU A 90 -1.56 -6.78 0.74
N GLY A 91 -1.53 -5.68 -0.01
CA GLY A 91 -0.41 -4.74 -0.01
C GLY A 91 0.61 -4.98 -1.12
N GLU A 92 1.63 -4.14 -1.15
CA GLU A 92 2.62 -4.11 -2.22
C GLU A 92 4.00 -3.65 -1.71
N LEU A 93 5.05 -4.06 -2.41
CA LEU A 93 6.39 -3.52 -2.20
C LEU A 93 6.57 -2.19 -2.95
N LEU A 94 6.95 -1.14 -2.22
CA LEU A 94 7.27 0.18 -2.78
C LEU A 94 8.78 0.37 -2.99
N ALA A 95 9.31 -0.17 -4.07
CA ALA A 95 10.70 0.03 -4.47
C ALA A 95 10.81 1.14 -5.54
N TYR A 96 11.07 2.38 -5.11
CA TYR A 96 11.32 3.53 -5.99
C TYR A 96 12.59 4.26 -5.56
N ASP A 97 13.10 5.11 -6.45
CA ASP A 97 14.19 6.01 -6.14
C ASP A 97 13.85 6.94 -4.96
N MET A 98 14.87 7.24 -4.17
CA MET A 98 14.75 8.18 -3.05
C MET A 98 14.40 9.58 -3.57
N GLY A 99 13.52 10.30 -2.87
CA GLY A 99 13.12 11.66 -3.23
C GLY A 99 11.79 11.79 -3.99
N LEU A 100 11.17 10.69 -4.42
CA LEU A 100 9.87 10.69 -5.14
C LEU A 100 8.63 10.89 -4.23
N GLY A 101 8.83 11.20 -2.94
CA GLY A 101 7.73 11.42 -2.00
C GLY A 101 7.00 10.13 -1.59
N ARG A 102 7.75 9.06 -1.24
CA ARG A 102 7.13 7.83 -0.71
C ARG A 102 6.42 8.05 0.63
N ALA A 103 6.94 8.96 1.47
CA ALA A 103 6.34 9.28 2.76
C ALA A 103 4.93 9.87 2.59
N ILE A 104 4.78 10.93 1.79
CA ILE A 104 3.47 11.53 1.49
C ILE A 104 2.49 10.52 0.85
N GLN A 105 2.97 9.64 -0.03
CA GLN A 105 2.13 8.57 -0.59
C GLN A 105 1.61 7.61 0.49
N ALA A 106 2.46 7.18 1.42
CA ALA A 106 2.06 6.32 2.52
C ALA A 106 1.08 7.01 3.47
N ILE A 107 1.31 8.29 3.79
CA ILE A 107 0.41 9.09 4.64
C ILE A 107 -0.96 9.24 3.96
N ALA A 108 -0.99 9.50 2.64
CA ALA A 108 -2.22 9.57 1.88
C ALA A 108 -2.99 8.24 1.87
N LEU A 109 -2.29 7.10 1.73
CA LEU A 109 -2.89 5.78 1.80
C LEU A 109 -3.54 5.53 3.18
N ILE A 110 -2.84 5.85 4.26
CA ILE A 110 -3.41 5.73 5.61
C ILE A 110 -4.68 6.59 5.76
N GLY A 111 -4.67 7.80 5.20
CA GLY A 111 -5.84 8.68 5.19
C GLY A 111 -7.03 8.11 4.45
N THR A 112 -6.80 7.62 3.23
CA THR A 112 -7.83 6.95 2.44
C THR A 112 -8.43 5.77 3.22
N SER A 113 -7.59 4.98 3.88
CA SER A 113 -8.03 3.76 4.57
C SER A 113 -8.83 4.09 5.83
N LYS A 114 -8.50 5.20 6.52
CA LYS A 114 -9.27 5.70 7.66
C LYS A 114 -10.70 6.11 7.27
N GLU A 115 -10.90 6.78 6.14
CA GLU A 115 -12.24 7.15 5.67
C GLU A 115 -13.12 5.92 5.43
N ARG A 116 -12.53 4.83 4.93
CA ARG A 116 -13.22 3.54 4.81
C ARG A 116 -13.63 2.97 6.16
N LEU A 117 -12.82 3.15 7.20
CA LEU A 117 -13.14 2.70 8.56
C LEU A 117 -14.29 3.49 9.19
N ILE A 118 -14.52 4.75 8.79
CA ILE A 118 -15.70 5.51 9.20
C ILE A 118 -16.99 4.80 8.71
N THR A 119 -16.96 4.25 7.49
CA THR A 119 -18.09 3.49 6.92
C THR A 119 -18.21 2.06 7.47
N ASN A 120 -17.13 1.50 8.03
CA ASN A 120 -17.13 0.16 8.64
C ASN A 120 -16.31 0.16 9.96
N PRO A 121 -16.96 0.44 11.10
CA PRO A 121 -16.29 0.68 12.39
C PRO A 121 -15.66 -0.56 13.03
N HIS A 122 -15.86 -1.76 12.46
CA HIS A 122 -15.30 -3.00 13.00
C HIS A 122 -13.78 -3.16 12.80
N CYS A 123 -13.12 -2.27 12.04
CA CYS A 123 -11.69 -2.38 11.69
C CYS A 123 -10.83 -1.17 12.13
N SER A 124 -11.19 -0.47 13.22
CA SER A 124 -10.46 0.70 13.72
C SER A 124 -9.19 0.34 14.49
N MET A 125 -8.20 -0.24 13.81
CA MET A 125 -6.87 -0.49 14.37
C MET A 125 -5.85 0.53 13.85
N PRO A 126 -4.87 0.95 14.67
CA PRO A 126 -3.83 1.88 14.24
C PRO A 126 -2.95 1.28 13.15
N THR A 127 -2.50 2.12 12.20
CA THR A 127 -1.44 1.74 11.26
C THR A 127 -0.08 1.90 11.92
N ILE A 128 0.77 0.87 11.83
CA ILE A 128 2.12 0.89 12.38
C ILE A 128 3.12 1.19 11.26
N ILE A 129 3.95 2.21 11.47
CA ILE A 129 5.10 2.55 10.63
C ILE A 129 6.36 2.08 11.36
N ILE A 130 7.03 1.09 10.78
CA ILE A 130 8.33 0.59 11.28
C ILE A 130 9.43 1.24 10.42
N CYS A 131 10.38 1.92 11.05
CA CYS A 131 11.49 2.56 10.36
C CYS A 131 12.75 2.57 11.23
N PRO A 132 13.95 2.70 10.63
CA PRO A 132 15.18 2.91 11.40
C PRO A 132 15.03 4.03 12.44
N SER A 133 15.65 3.90 13.60
CA SER A 133 15.51 4.85 14.72
C SER A 133 15.81 6.30 14.34
N SER A 134 16.75 6.51 13.40
CA SER A 134 17.11 7.84 12.88
C SER A 134 16.02 8.51 12.03
N LEU A 135 15.00 7.77 11.59
CA LEU A 135 13.91 8.26 10.74
C LEU A 135 12.59 8.44 11.50
N VAL A 136 12.50 8.00 12.76
CA VAL A 136 11.27 8.08 13.58
C VAL A 136 10.76 9.53 13.69
N THR A 137 11.67 10.47 13.95
CA THR A 137 11.34 11.90 14.04
C THR A 137 10.98 12.48 12.67
N ASN A 138 11.67 12.06 11.60
CA ASN A 138 11.38 12.49 10.23
C ASN A 138 9.96 12.09 9.81
N TRP A 139 9.53 10.85 10.10
CA TRP A 139 8.16 10.41 9.82
C TRP A 139 7.11 11.25 10.55
N LYS A 140 7.35 11.57 11.82
CA LYS A 140 6.45 12.47 12.57
C LYS A 140 6.38 13.86 11.93
N SER A 141 7.52 14.41 11.50
CA SER A 141 7.56 15.71 10.82
C SER A 141 6.83 15.69 9.48
N GLU A 142 7.00 14.64 8.68
CA GLU A 142 6.30 14.48 7.39
C GLU A 142 4.78 14.38 7.59
N ILE A 143 4.30 13.65 8.60
CA ILE A 143 2.87 13.58 8.92
C ILE A 143 2.33 14.97 9.29
N LEU A 144 3.02 15.71 10.18
CA LEU A 144 2.60 17.05 10.58
C LEU A 144 2.62 18.06 9.43
N LYS A 145 3.51 17.87 8.45
CA LYS A 145 3.66 18.73 7.28
C LYS A 145 2.59 18.46 6.21
N HIS A 146 2.22 17.19 6.02
CA HIS A 146 1.40 16.76 4.89
C HIS A 146 -0.07 16.53 5.24
N ALA A 147 -0.39 16.29 6.51
CA ALA A 147 -1.76 16.06 6.98
C ALA A 147 -2.38 17.29 7.66
N GLN A 148 -3.70 17.29 7.81
CA GLN A 148 -4.42 18.33 8.53
C GLN A 148 -4.02 18.39 10.01
N ALA A 149 -4.15 19.57 10.62
CA ALA A 149 -3.83 19.76 12.02
C ALA A 149 -4.71 18.85 12.91
N GLY A 150 -4.05 17.96 13.67
CA GLY A 150 -4.71 17.04 14.59
C GLY A 150 -5.27 15.75 13.96
N VAL A 151 -5.18 15.58 12.63
CA VAL A 151 -5.64 14.36 11.94
C VAL A 151 -4.67 14.00 10.81
N PRO A 152 -4.02 12.82 10.82
CA PRO A 152 -4.21 11.70 11.74
C PRO A 152 -3.45 11.90 13.07
N GLN A 153 -3.95 11.29 14.15
CA GLN A 153 -3.24 11.25 15.43
C GLN A 153 -2.08 10.27 15.35
N ALA A 154 -0.86 10.81 15.22
CA ALA A 154 0.38 10.05 15.17
C ALA A 154 1.13 10.10 16.51
N LYS A 155 1.56 8.94 17.01
CA LYS A 155 2.41 8.84 18.21
C LYS A 155 3.67 8.03 17.95
N ILE A 156 4.75 8.42 18.65
CA ILE A 156 6.02 7.70 18.62
C ILE A 156 6.01 6.67 19.74
N TYR A 157 6.32 5.44 19.36
CA TYR A 157 6.54 4.30 20.24
C TYR A 157 7.96 3.82 19.97
N HIS A 158 8.95 4.52 20.53
CA HIS A 158 10.37 4.20 20.39
C HIS A 158 11.17 4.62 21.65
N GLY A 159 12.21 3.87 22.00
CA GLY A 159 13.14 4.25 23.08
C GLY A 159 12.53 4.23 24.49
N PRO A 160 13.10 4.96 25.47
CA PRO A 160 12.64 4.94 26.87
C PRO A 160 11.22 5.49 27.06
N THR A 161 10.66 6.17 26.05
CA THR A 161 9.29 6.69 26.07
C THR A 161 8.23 5.64 25.71
N HIS A 162 8.61 4.40 25.39
CA HIS A 162 7.66 3.29 25.14
C HIS A 162 6.67 3.08 26.30
N HIS A 163 7.15 3.20 27.54
CA HIS A 163 6.32 3.01 28.74
C HIS A 163 5.27 4.12 28.94
N SER A 164 5.39 5.25 28.24
CA SER A 164 4.44 6.36 28.32
C SER A 164 3.09 6.05 27.68
N LEU A 165 3.00 5.03 26.81
CA LEU A 165 1.82 4.73 26.02
C LEU A 165 1.07 3.52 26.57
N SER A 166 -0.05 3.77 27.24
CA SER A 166 -0.97 2.71 27.67
C SER A 166 -1.62 2.02 26.46
N LYS A 167 -2.04 0.75 26.62
CA LYS A 167 -2.76 -0.01 25.58
C LYS A 167 -4.00 0.74 25.07
N ALA A 168 -4.75 1.39 25.95
CA ALA A 168 -5.89 2.21 25.59
C ALA A 168 -5.49 3.48 24.80
N GLY A 169 -4.31 4.05 25.08
CA GLY A 169 -3.76 5.18 24.35
C GLY A 169 -3.29 4.83 22.94
N ILE A 170 -2.82 3.58 22.73
CA ILE A 170 -2.41 3.01 21.43
C ILE A 170 -3.64 2.82 20.52
N LEU A 171 -4.70 2.20 21.03
CA LEU A 171 -5.92 1.94 20.26
C LEU A 171 -6.69 3.19 19.83
N LYS A 172 -6.45 4.32 20.51
CA LYS A 172 -7.03 5.63 20.12
C LYS A 172 -6.25 6.34 19.02
N CYS A 173 -5.05 5.88 18.69
CA CYS A 173 -4.22 6.51 17.67
C CYS A 173 -4.59 6.02 16.28
N ASP A 174 -4.28 6.84 15.29
CA ASP A 174 -4.38 6.45 13.88
C ASP A 174 -3.06 5.86 13.38
N ILE A 175 -1.94 6.43 13.83
CA ILE A 175 -0.59 6.06 13.39
C ILE A 175 0.33 5.86 14.58
N ILE A 176 1.09 4.78 14.57
CA ILE A 176 2.15 4.49 15.54
C ILE A 176 3.48 4.34 14.80
N ILE A 177 4.49 5.11 15.21
CA ILE A 177 5.82 5.06 14.60
C ILE A 177 6.78 4.37 15.57
N THR A 178 7.46 3.33 15.12
CA THR A 178 8.39 2.53 15.93
C THR A 178 9.64 2.14 15.12
N SER A 179 10.65 1.59 15.80
CA SER A 179 11.91 1.13 15.19
C SER A 179 12.18 -0.35 15.44
#